data_AF-A0A1F7JGK5-F1
#
_entry.id   AF-A0A1F7JGK5-F1
#
_cell.length_a   1.000
_cell.length_b   1.000
_cell.length_c   1.000
_cell.angle_alpha   90.00
_cell.angle_beta   90.00
_cell.angle_gamma   90.00
#
_symmetry.space_group_name_H-M   'P 1'
#
loop_
_entity.id
_entity.type
_entity.pdbx_description
1 polymer ?
#
loop_
_entity_poly.entity_id
_entity_poly.type
_entity_poly.pdbx_seq_one_letter_code
_entity_poly.pdbx_strand_id
1 'polypeptide(L)'
;MNNFLLLNIAIILFLLLVILENNLKYNHKRLSSIGVKLSPKFLLLFVLGGFFLILLLFIKGPQTFIYYYARITFIFLVLGHSLWLSLNKKKLEKGLLILSGLIIILYRFTSPSLVSHNFFLLYAILWLAPFFFQVKILNLKRFLVISMLWFIYDFSYIWLSDLSYKVHQTTNSIKFPLAIVIGETSIGIADLFWAAMLITLLKYRRQKIIAIATLISSNLLLGWYSYSFANISGFPLLVLWVPLGLIVIKTQSKS
;
A
#
# COMPACT_ATOMS: atom_id res chain seq x y z
N MET A 1 11.47 -20.19 1.35
CA MET A 1 10.27 -20.39 2.19
C MET A 1 10.26 -19.52 3.45
N ASN A 2 11.34 -19.46 4.24
CA ASN A 2 11.38 -18.64 5.47
C ASN A 2 11.08 -17.14 5.24
N ASN A 3 11.71 -16.51 4.25
CA ASN A 3 11.46 -15.11 3.88
C ASN A 3 9.99 -14.85 3.51
N PHE A 4 9.36 -15.79 2.79
CA PHE A 4 7.96 -15.74 2.40
C PHE A 4 7.02 -15.81 3.63
N LEU A 5 7.32 -16.68 4.59
CA LEU A 5 6.57 -16.77 5.85
C LEU A 5 6.71 -15.48 6.68
N LEU A 6 7.94 -14.96 6.81
CA LEU A 6 8.19 -13.68 7.49
C LEU A 6 7.43 -12.52 6.84
N LEU A 7 7.34 -12.49 5.51
CA LEU A 7 6.57 -11.49 4.78
C LEU A 7 5.08 -11.59 5.08
N ASN A 8 4.52 -12.79 5.10
CA ASN A 8 3.12 -13.01 5.47
C ASN A 8 2.84 -12.60 6.92
N ILE A 9 3.76 -12.84 7.86
CA ILE A 9 3.65 -12.35 9.23
C ILE A 9 3.61 -10.81 9.24
N ALA A 10 4.50 -10.14 8.50
CA ALA A 10 4.51 -8.69 8.39
C ALA A 10 3.20 -8.14 7.81
N ILE A 11 2.62 -8.81 6.80
CA ILE A 11 1.32 -8.48 6.22
C ILE A 11 0.20 -8.61 7.26
N ILE A 12 0.17 -9.72 8.02
CA ILE A 12 -0.83 -9.91 9.09
C ILE A 12 -0.75 -8.78 10.10
N LEU A 13 0.46 -8.50 10.61
CA LEU A 13 0.69 -7.43 11.58
C LEU A 13 0.23 -6.08 11.03
N PHE A 14 0.55 -5.77 9.77
CA PHE A 14 0.07 -4.57 9.11
C PHE A 14 -1.47 -4.49 9.06
N LEU A 15 -2.15 -5.56 8.63
CA LEU A 15 -3.62 -5.57 8.56
C LEU A 15 -4.27 -5.47 9.94
N LEU A 16 -3.65 -6.04 10.98
CA LEU A 16 -4.10 -5.85 12.37
C LEU A 16 -3.95 -4.40 12.83
N LEU A 17 -2.84 -3.74 12.48
CA LEU A 17 -2.65 -2.30 12.74
C LEU A 17 -3.71 -1.47 12.00
N VAL A 18 -4.07 -1.82 10.75
CA VAL A 18 -5.15 -1.13 10.01
C VAL A 18 -6.48 -1.24 10.76
N ILE A 19 -6.78 -2.39 11.38
CA ILE A 19 -7.99 -2.55 12.21
C ILE A 19 -7.95 -1.59 13.40
N LEU A 20 -6.81 -1.49 14.09
CA LEU A 20 -6.64 -0.57 15.22
C LEU A 20 -6.85 0.88 14.78
N GLU A 21 -6.23 1.27 13.67
CA GLU A 21 -6.32 2.64 13.15
C GLU A 21 -7.71 3.00 12.67
N ASN A 22 -8.42 2.06 12.06
CA ASN A 22 -9.82 2.26 11.68
C ASN A 22 -10.75 2.42 12.90
N ASN A 23 -10.37 1.93 14.08
CA ASN A 23 -11.16 2.10 15.31
C ASN A 23 -10.92 3.46 15.99
N LEU A 24 -9.90 4.21 15.58
CA LEU A 24 -9.69 5.59 16.03
C LEU A 24 -10.81 6.46 15.45
N LYS A 25 -11.76 6.83 16.31
CA LYS A 25 -12.88 7.71 15.95
C LYS A 25 -12.39 9.16 15.89
N TYR A 26 -12.27 9.71 14.69
CA TYR A 26 -11.97 11.13 14.50
C TYR A 26 -13.23 11.95 14.28
N ASN A 27 -13.26 13.17 14.82
CA ASN A 27 -14.42 14.06 14.75
C ASN A 27 -14.81 14.39 13.29
N HIS A 28 -15.87 13.72 12.80
CA HIS A 28 -16.31 13.72 11.40
C HIS A 28 -16.74 15.08 10.85
N LYS A 29 -17.12 16.05 11.69
CA LYS A 29 -17.65 17.34 11.22
C LYS A 29 -16.64 18.13 10.37
N ARG A 30 -15.34 18.09 10.69
CA ARG A 30 -14.30 18.78 9.90
C ARG A 30 -13.81 17.97 8.69
N LEU A 31 -13.86 16.64 8.76
CA LEU A 31 -13.36 15.74 7.71
C LEU A 31 -14.36 15.55 6.56
N SER A 32 -15.65 15.47 6.88
CA SER A 32 -16.70 15.23 5.89
C SER A 32 -16.88 16.37 4.88
N SER A 33 -16.53 17.61 5.24
CA SER A 33 -16.59 18.76 4.33
C SER A 33 -15.55 18.69 3.21
N ILE A 34 -14.46 17.94 3.38
CA ILE A 34 -13.40 17.79 2.36
C ILE A 34 -13.89 16.88 1.23
N GLY A 35 -14.47 15.73 1.56
CA GLY A 35 -14.92 14.75 0.56
C GLY A 35 -16.12 15.19 -0.28
N VAL A 36 -17.00 16.04 0.28
CA VAL A 36 -18.21 16.55 -0.43
C VAL A 36 -17.85 17.54 -1.54
N LYS A 37 -16.68 18.20 -1.48
CA LYS A 37 -16.27 19.20 -2.48
C LYS A 37 -15.80 18.59 -3.81
N LEU A 38 -15.39 17.32 -3.83
CA LEU A 38 -14.87 16.68 -5.04
C LEU A 38 -16.01 15.93 -5.76
N SER A 39 -16.37 16.39 -6.96
CA SER A 39 -17.37 15.68 -7.76
C SER A 39 -16.85 14.28 -8.14
N PRO A 40 -17.71 13.23 -8.17
CA PRO A 40 -17.26 11.87 -8.50
C PRO A 40 -16.59 11.77 -9.88
N LYS A 41 -17.04 12.57 -10.86
CA LYS A 41 -16.44 12.63 -12.20
C LYS A 41 -15.04 13.23 -12.16
N PHE A 42 -14.85 14.32 -11.42
CA PHE A 42 -13.54 14.93 -11.24
C PHE A 42 -12.58 13.99 -10.50
N LEU A 43 -13.04 13.33 -9.45
CA LEU A 43 -12.22 12.36 -8.71
C LEU A 43 -11.76 11.21 -9.61
N LEU A 44 -12.66 10.67 -10.45
CA LEU A 44 -12.31 9.62 -11.40
C LEU A 44 -11.27 10.09 -12.43
N LEU A 45 -11.48 11.26 -13.04
CA LEU A 45 -10.53 11.85 -14.00
C LEU A 45 -9.18 12.14 -13.36
N PHE A 46 -9.17 12.65 -12.13
CA PHE A 46 -7.95 12.93 -11.37
C PHE A 46 -7.18 11.64 -11.06
N VAL A 47 -7.87 10.58 -10.63
CA VAL A 47 -7.24 9.28 -10.35
C VAL A 47 -6.68 8.67 -11.63
N LEU A 48 -7.45 8.62 -12.72
CA LEU A 48 -7.00 8.03 -13.98
C LEU A 48 -5.87 8.85 -14.61
N GLY A 49 -6.04 10.16 -14.72
CA GLY A 49 -5.03 11.07 -15.29
C GLY A 49 -3.75 11.09 -14.46
N GLY A 50 -3.87 11.16 -13.13
CA GLY A 50 -2.74 11.08 -12.22
C GLY A 50 -2.02 9.74 -12.31
N PHE A 51 -2.77 8.64 -12.40
CA PHE A 51 -2.20 7.31 -12.57
C PHE A 51 -1.37 7.21 -13.85
N PHE A 52 -1.93 7.55 -15.02
CA PHE A 52 -1.20 7.50 -16.29
C PHE A 52 0.02 8.41 -16.30
N LEU A 53 -0.09 9.61 -15.73
CA LEU A 53 1.01 10.56 -15.63
C LEU A 53 2.15 9.99 -14.76
N ILE A 54 1.83 9.46 -13.58
CA ILE A 54 2.83 8.85 -12.68
C ILE A 54 3.47 7.64 -13.36
N LEU A 55 2.69 6.80 -14.04
CA LEU A 55 3.20 5.64 -14.77
C LEU A 55 4.22 6.06 -15.83
N LEU A 56 3.86 7.04 -16.66
CA LEU A 56 4.74 7.59 -17.68
C LEU A 56 6.01 8.21 -17.07
N LEU A 57 5.90 8.91 -15.95
CA LEU A 57 7.05 9.46 -15.22
C LEU A 57 7.98 8.37 -14.71
N PHE A 58 7.46 7.26 -14.18
CA PHE A 58 8.30 6.16 -13.69
C PHE A 58 8.99 5.36 -14.83
N ILE A 59 8.44 5.41 -16.04
CA ILE A 59 9.00 4.72 -17.21
C ILE A 59 9.97 5.61 -18.00
N LYS A 60 9.64 6.88 -18.20
CA LYS A 60 10.38 7.80 -19.09
C LYS A 60 11.07 8.94 -18.36
N GLY A 61 10.77 9.16 -17.08
CA GLY A 61 11.30 10.28 -16.32
C GLY A 61 12.79 10.12 -15.97
N PRO A 62 13.50 11.23 -15.73
CA PRO A 62 14.88 11.16 -15.23
C PRO A 62 14.94 10.48 -13.86
N GLN A 63 15.86 9.54 -13.67
CA GLN A 63 15.98 8.78 -12.41
C GLN A 63 16.17 9.69 -11.19
N THR A 64 16.95 10.75 -11.31
CA THR A 64 17.15 11.76 -10.26
C THR A 64 15.83 12.42 -9.85
N PHE A 65 14.97 12.75 -10.81
CA PHE A 65 13.67 13.33 -10.52
C PHE A 65 12.77 12.33 -9.79
N ILE A 66 12.68 11.09 -10.29
CA ILE A 66 11.86 10.02 -9.69
C ILE A 66 12.34 9.72 -8.26
N TYR A 67 13.65 9.71 -8.04
CA TYR A 67 14.28 9.54 -6.73
C TYR A 67 13.78 10.58 -5.71
N TYR A 68 13.86 11.86 -6.06
CA TYR A 68 13.40 12.93 -5.17
C TYR A 68 11.88 12.92 -5.01
N TYR A 69 11.15 12.74 -6.11
CA TYR A 69 9.69 12.67 -6.12
C TYR A 69 9.17 11.58 -5.16
N ALA A 70 9.68 10.35 -5.28
CA ALA A 70 9.27 9.24 -4.43
C ALA A 70 9.56 9.54 -2.95
N ARG A 71 10.80 9.97 -2.63
CA ARG A 71 11.18 10.26 -1.24
C ARG A 71 10.33 11.36 -0.62
N ILE A 72 10.17 12.48 -1.32
CA ILE A 72 9.39 13.62 -0.84
C ILE A 72 7.93 13.21 -0.64
N THR A 73 7.35 12.46 -1.60
CA THR A 73 5.98 11.97 -1.49
C THR A 73 5.80 11.11 -0.23
N PHE A 74 6.70 10.15 0.02
CA PHE A 74 6.59 9.31 1.20
C PHE A 74 6.90 10.03 2.51
N ILE A 75 7.77 11.05 2.50
CA ILE A 75 7.95 11.95 3.65
C ILE A 75 6.62 12.63 3.98
N PHE A 76 5.95 13.19 2.98
CA PHE A 76 4.64 13.83 3.19
C PHE A 76 3.58 12.83 3.65
N LEU A 77 3.61 11.57 3.19
CA LEU A 77 2.71 10.54 3.68
C LEU A 77 2.95 10.19 5.15
N VAL A 78 4.21 10.08 5.58
CA VAL A 78 4.57 9.87 7.00
C VAL A 78 4.12 11.04 7.85
N LEU A 79 4.40 12.28 7.43
CA LEU A 79 3.93 13.47 8.15
C LEU A 79 2.39 13.55 8.17
N GLY A 80 1.74 13.20 7.06
CA GLY A 80 0.29 13.09 6.94
C GLY A 80 -0.28 12.10 7.95
N HIS A 81 0.36 10.94 8.12
CA HIS A 81 -0.02 9.97 9.13
C HIS A 81 0.12 10.53 10.56
N SER A 82 1.26 11.15 10.88
CA SER A 82 1.46 11.75 12.20
C SER A 82 0.43 12.84 12.49
N LEU A 83 0.11 13.68 11.49
CA LEU A 83 -0.95 14.68 11.58
C LEU A 83 -2.32 14.02 11.78
N TRP A 84 -2.62 12.95 11.05
CA TRP A 84 -3.84 12.15 11.20
C TRP A 84 -4.00 11.62 12.63
N LEU A 85 -2.97 11.00 13.20
CA LEU A 85 -2.98 10.51 14.58
C LEU A 85 -3.13 11.65 15.60
N SER A 86 -2.57 12.81 15.29
CA SER A 86 -2.62 14.00 16.14
C SER A 86 -4.01 14.66 16.18
N LEU A 87 -4.92 14.27 15.28
CA LEU A 87 -6.27 14.81 15.25
C LEU A 87 -6.98 14.52 16.58
N ASN A 88 -7.53 15.57 17.19
CA ASN A 88 -8.23 15.54 18.49
C ASN A 88 -7.35 15.22 19.72
N LYS A 89 -6.02 15.24 19.59
CA LYS A 89 -5.08 15.10 20.72
C LYS A 89 -4.74 16.44 21.40
N LYS A 90 -4.23 16.38 22.63
CA LYS A 90 -3.73 17.58 23.35
C LYS A 90 -2.44 18.10 22.71
N LYS A 91 -2.07 19.37 22.97
CA LYS A 91 -0.89 20.02 22.34
C LYS A 91 0.40 19.20 22.49
N LEU A 92 0.66 18.68 23.69
CA LEU A 92 1.86 17.87 23.98
C LEU A 92 1.84 16.53 23.22
N GLU A 93 0.72 15.80 23.26
CA GLU A 93 0.54 14.54 22.51
C GLU A 93 0.68 14.75 21.00
N LYS A 94 0.14 15.85 20.47
CA LYS A 94 0.31 16.23 19.06
C LYS A 94 1.79 16.41 18.71
N GLY A 95 2.53 17.13 19.57
CA GLY A 95 3.97 17.32 19.41
C GLY A 95 4.72 15.99 19.38
N LEU A 96 4.40 15.07 20.30
CA LEU A 96 5.00 13.74 20.35
C LEU A 96 4.70 12.90 19.10
N LEU A 97 3.47 12.95 18.57
CA LEU A 97 3.09 12.21 17.36
C LEU A 97 3.75 12.77 16.09
N ILE A 98 3.91 14.09 16.00
CA ILE A 98 4.66 14.72 14.90
C ILE A 98 6.14 14.38 15.02
N LEU A 99 6.69 14.43 16.23
CA LEU A 99 8.08 14.05 16.50
C LEU A 99 8.36 12.59 16.13
N SER A 100 7.43 11.67 16.40
CA SER A 100 7.61 10.26 16.03
C SER A 100 7.67 10.07 14.50
N GLY A 101 6.85 10.80 13.73
CA GLY A 101 6.96 10.84 12.26
C GLY A 101 8.31 11.36 11.79
N LEU A 102 8.81 12.43 12.40
CA LEU A 102 10.14 12.99 12.11
C LEU A 102 11.26 12.00 12.45
N ILE A 103 11.17 11.27 13.57
CA ILE A 103 12.12 10.22 13.94
C ILE A 103 12.13 9.11 12.88
N ILE A 104 10.96 8.67 12.41
CA ILE A 104 10.85 7.64 11.36
C ILE A 104 11.48 8.12 10.04
N ILE A 105 11.24 9.38 9.65
CA ILE A 105 11.87 10.01 8.48
C ILE A 105 13.38 10.05 8.65
N LEU A 106 13.87 10.60 9.77
CA LEU A 106 15.31 10.73 10.04
C LEU A 106 15.98 9.36 10.04
N TYR A 107 15.42 8.37 10.73
CA TYR A 107 15.96 7.02 10.78
C TYR A 107 16.08 6.38 9.40
N ARG A 108 15.10 6.59 8.51
CA ARG A 108 15.18 6.11 7.12
C ARG A 108 16.37 6.69 6.35
N PHE A 109 16.69 7.97 6.57
CA PHE A 109 17.72 8.66 5.79
C PHE A 109 19.11 8.64 6.42
N THR A 110 19.22 8.57 7.75
CA THR A 110 20.52 8.49 8.45
C THR A 110 21.00 7.05 8.61
N SER A 111 20.09 6.07 8.70
CA SER A 111 20.40 4.64 8.84
C SER A 111 19.63 3.81 7.79
N PRO A 112 19.98 3.95 6.50
CA PRO A 112 19.27 3.25 5.43
C PRO A 112 19.51 1.74 5.50
N SER A 113 18.48 0.99 5.88
CA SER A 113 18.44 -0.47 5.89
C SER A 113 17.12 -0.96 5.32
N LEU A 114 17.00 -2.27 5.05
CA LEU A 114 15.72 -2.88 4.66
C LEU A 114 14.67 -2.71 5.76
N VAL A 115 15.09 -2.82 7.02
CA VAL A 115 14.21 -2.64 8.17
C VAL A 115 13.69 -1.20 8.23
N SER A 116 14.57 -0.21 8.14
CA SER A 116 14.15 1.20 8.15
C SER A 116 13.29 1.57 6.93
N HIS A 117 13.54 0.94 5.78
CA HIS A 117 12.69 1.08 4.59
C HIS A 117 11.28 0.55 4.81
N ASN A 118 11.15 -0.70 5.26
CA ASN A 118 9.86 -1.35 5.44
C ASN A 118 9.02 -0.62 6.50
N PHE A 119 9.62 -0.25 7.64
CA PHE A 119 8.91 0.55 8.65
C PHE A 119 8.44 1.90 8.11
N PHE A 120 9.30 2.59 7.35
CA PHE A 120 8.96 3.86 6.72
C PHE A 120 7.78 3.74 5.76
N LEU A 121 7.79 2.73 4.88
CA LEU A 121 6.70 2.47 3.94
C LEU A 121 5.40 2.07 4.65
N LEU A 122 5.46 1.13 5.61
CA LEU A 122 4.28 0.69 6.36
C LEU A 122 3.64 1.85 7.10
N TYR A 123 4.44 2.67 7.78
CA TYR A 123 3.94 3.85 8.49
C TYR A 123 3.33 4.88 7.52
N ALA A 124 3.91 5.06 6.34
CA ALA A 124 3.40 5.99 5.34
C ALA A 124 1.99 5.62 4.83
N ILE A 125 1.70 4.32 4.67
CA ILE A 125 0.46 3.85 4.04
C ILE A 125 -0.64 3.43 5.03
N LEU A 126 -0.28 3.13 6.29
CA LEU A 126 -1.19 2.54 7.30
C LEU A 126 -2.52 3.29 7.44
N TRP A 127 -2.47 4.62 7.43
CA TRP A 127 -3.61 5.49 7.68
C TRP A 127 -4.45 5.82 6.46
N LEU A 128 -3.93 5.58 5.25
CA LEU A 128 -4.57 6.04 4.02
C LEU A 128 -5.96 5.44 3.86
N ALA A 129 -6.10 4.13 4.07
CA ALA A 129 -7.37 3.45 3.92
C ALA A 129 -8.43 3.96 4.92
N PRO A 130 -8.15 4.00 6.25
CA PRO A 130 -9.01 4.67 7.24
C PRO A 130 -9.38 6.11 6.85
N PHE A 131 -8.42 6.89 6.37
CA PHE A 131 -8.64 8.27 5.95
C PHE A 131 -9.63 8.37 4.78
N PHE A 132 -9.39 7.64 3.68
CA PHE A 132 -10.26 7.66 2.50
C PHE A 132 -11.70 7.21 2.81
N PHE A 133 -11.84 6.26 3.74
CA PHE A 133 -13.15 5.82 4.21
C PHE A 133 -13.84 6.90 5.06
N GLN A 134 -13.16 7.47 6.06
CA GLN A 134 -13.76 8.47 6.95
C GLN A 134 -14.11 9.80 6.25
N VAL A 135 -13.35 10.17 5.20
CA VAL A 135 -13.63 11.34 4.36
C VAL A 135 -14.71 11.05 3.29
N LYS A 136 -15.23 9.81 3.23
CA LYS A 136 -16.26 9.36 2.27
C LYS A 136 -15.85 9.47 0.80
N ILE A 137 -14.54 9.43 0.52
CA ILE A 137 -14.02 9.38 -0.84
C ILE A 137 -14.32 7.99 -1.44
N LEU A 138 -14.02 6.94 -0.68
CA LEU A 138 -14.29 5.55 -1.04
C LEU A 138 -15.40 4.96 -0.15
N ASN A 139 -16.30 4.21 -0.77
CA ASN A 139 -17.32 3.39 -0.11
C ASN A 139 -17.29 1.98 -0.75
N LEU A 140 -18.01 1.02 -0.18
CA LEU A 140 -17.96 -0.37 -0.63
C LEU A 140 -18.28 -0.51 -2.13
N LYS A 141 -19.31 0.19 -2.61
CA LYS A 141 -19.71 0.16 -4.03
C LYS A 141 -18.60 0.71 -4.94
N ARG A 142 -18.02 1.86 -4.60
CA ARG A 142 -16.92 2.47 -5.37
C ARG A 142 -15.67 1.59 -5.33
N PHE A 143 -15.36 1.00 -4.18
CA PHE A 143 -14.25 0.08 -4.02
C PHE A 143 -14.40 -1.12 -4.95
N LEU A 144 -15.56 -1.78 -4.98
CA LEU A 144 -15.81 -2.92 -5.88
C LEU A 144 -15.60 -2.55 -7.36
N VAL A 145 -16.07 -1.39 -7.79
CA VAL A 145 -15.88 -0.92 -9.18
C VAL A 145 -14.40 -0.67 -9.50
N ILE A 146 -13.68 0.03 -8.61
CA ILE A 146 -12.25 0.32 -8.85
C ILE A 146 -11.44 -0.97 -8.77
N SER A 147 -11.81 -1.90 -7.89
CA SER A 147 -11.24 -3.24 -7.79
C SER A 147 -11.38 -4.02 -9.12
N MET A 148 -12.55 -3.96 -9.78
CA MET A 148 -12.71 -4.55 -11.11
C MET A 148 -11.79 -3.92 -12.16
N LEU A 149 -11.65 -2.58 -12.15
CA LEU A 149 -10.73 -1.88 -13.04
C LEU A 149 -9.26 -2.21 -12.73
N TRP A 150 -8.93 -2.38 -11.45
CA TRP A 150 -7.60 -2.75 -10.98
C TRP A 150 -7.21 -4.14 -11.46
N PHE A 151 -8.16 -5.09 -11.47
CA PHE A 151 -7.92 -6.41 -12.04
C PHE A 151 -7.54 -6.35 -13.52
N ILE A 152 -8.28 -5.56 -14.32
CA ILE A 152 -7.99 -5.37 -15.74
C ILE A 152 -6.60 -4.74 -15.91
N TYR A 153 -6.28 -3.76 -15.06
CA TYR A 153 -4.96 -3.17 -15.00
C TYR A 153 -3.88 -4.22 -14.72
N ASP A 154 -3.96 -5.00 -13.64
CA ASP A 154 -2.95 -5.99 -13.28
C ASP A 154 -2.75 -7.03 -14.39
N PHE A 155 -3.85 -7.49 -15.01
CA PHE A 155 -3.77 -8.38 -16.17
C PHE A 155 -2.99 -7.75 -17.33
N SER A 156 -3.29 -6.49 -17.67
CA SER A 156 -2.60 -5.80 -18.77
C SER A 156 -1.14 -5.41 -18.44
N TYR A 157 -0.88 -5.01 -17.20
CA TYR A 157 0.35 -4.36 -16.78
C TYR A 157 1.40 -5.33 -16.24
N ILE A 158 0.95 -6.40 -15.58
CA ILE A 158 1.82 -7.41 -14.96
C ILE A 158 1.98 -8.62 -15.89
N TRP A 159 0.91 -9.03 -16.58
CA TRP A 159 0.91 -10.26 -17.38
C TRP A 159 1.09 -10.04 -18.88
N LEU A 160 0.43 -9.02 -19.44
CA LEU A 160 0.50 -8.77 -20.89
C LEU A 160 1.64 -7.82 -21.30
N SER A 161 2.38 -7.23 -20.35
CA SER A 161 3.45 -6.27 -20.67
C SER A 161 4.63 -6.27 -19.68
N ASP A 162 5.79 -5.80 -20.16
CA ASP A 162 7.01 -5.66 -19.36
C ASP A 162 7.02 -4.39 -18.46
N LEU A 163 5.90 -3.69 -18.35
CA LEU A 163 5.86 -2.40 -17.66
C LEU A 163 6.11 -2.55 -16.15
N SER A 164 5.54 -3.60 -15.55
CA SER A 164 5.79 -3.95 -14.15
C SER A 164 7.28 -4.16 -13.86
N TYR A 165 7.98 -4.87 -14.74
CA TYR A 165 9.42 -5.09 -14.66
C TYR A 165 10.21 -3.79 -14.78
N LYS A 166 9.87 -2.92 -15.75
CA LYS A 166 10.52 -1.61 -15.92
C LYS A 166 10.36 -0.72 -14.69
N VAL A 167 9.16 -0.64 -14.11
CA VAL A 167 8.94 0.13 -12.88
C VAL A 167 9.70 -0.48 -11.70
N HIS A 168 9.72 -1.81 -11.57
CA HIS A 168 10.51 -2.47 -10.53
C HIS A 168 12.01 -2.15 -10.68
N GLN A 169 12.56 -2.25 -11.89
CA GLN A 169 13.94 -1.86 -12.19
C GLN A 169 14.22 -0.39 -11.84
N THR A 170 13.35 0.54 -12.24
CA THR A 170 13.52 1.96 -11.91
C THR A 170 13.52 2.19 -10.41
N THR A 171 12.57 1.59 -9.67
CA THR A 171 12.48 1.76 -8.20
C THR A 171 13.68 1.16 -7.46
N ASN A 172 14.24 0.05 -7.97
CA ASN A 172 15.45 -0.54 -7.44
C ASN A 172 16.69 0.31 -7.77
N SER A 173 16.79 0.87 -8.98
CA SER A 173 17.94 1.70 -9.37
C SER A 173 18.05 2.98 -8.55
N ILE A 174 16.91 3.59 -8.21
CA ILE A 174 16.85 4.75 -7.31
C ILE A 174 16.96 4.37 -5.82
N LYS A 175 17.20 3.09 -5.49
CA LYS A 175 17.30 2.56 -4.11
C LYS A 175 16.08 2.90 -3.24
N PHE A 176 14.91 2.94 -3.86
CA PHE A 176 13.64 3.21 -3.21
C PHE A 176 12.56 2.28 -3.79
N PRO A 177 12.59 0.98 -3.45
CA PRO A 177 11.57 0.06 -3.90
C PRO A 177 10.19 0.50 -3.38
N LEU A 178 9.15 0.39 -4.21
CA LEU A 178 7.77 0.66 -3.79
C LEU A 178 7.12 -0.63 -3.25
N ALA A 179 7.85 -1.34 -2.40
CA ALA A 179 7.47 -2.65 -1.89
C ALA A 179 8.08 -2.88 -0.50
N ILE A 180 7.40 -3.68 0.31
CA ILE A 180 8.00 -4.25 1.52
C ILE A 180 8.86 -5.43 1.08
N VAL A 181 10.15 -5.41 1.42
CA VAL A 181 11.13 -6.40 0.96
C VAL A 181 11.69 -7.18 2.16
N ILE A 182 11.60 -8.50 2.12
CA ILE A 182 12.21 -9.41 3.09
C ILE A 182 13.00 -10.47 2.31
N GLY A 183 14.33 -10.38 2.37
CA GLY A 183 15.22 -11.23 1.58
C GLY A 183 14.87 -11.17 0.08
N GLU A 184 14.60 -12.33 -0.50
CA GLU A 184 14.23 -12.48 -1.92
C GLU A 184 12.73 -12.32 -2.20
N THR A 185 11.93 -11.97 -1.20
CA THR A 185 10.48 -11.83 -1.35
C THR A 185 10.05 -10.40 -1.14
N SER A 186 9.13 -9.92 -1.97
CA SER A 186 8.59 -8.56 -1.83
C SER A 186 7.11 -8.50 -2.13
N ILE A 187 6.44 -7.52 -1.56
CA ILE A 187 5.02 -7.22 -1.77
C ILE A 187 4.85 -5.73 -2.07
N GLY A 188 4.10 -5.40 -3.12
CA GLY A 188 3.85 -4.02 -3.50
C GLY A 188 3.08 -3.26 -2.41
N ILE A 189 3.44 -2.00 -2.19
CA ILE A 189 2.69 -1.14 -1.27
C ILE A 189 1.24 -0.88 -1.74
N ALA A 190 1.00 -0.95 -3.06
CA ALA A 190 -0.33 -0.80 -3.63
C ALA A 190 -1.24 -1.98 -3.22
N ASP A 191 -0.69 -3.20 -3.25
CA ASP A 191 -1.38 -4.43 -2.83
C ASP A 191 -1.75 -4.37 -1.34
N LEU A 192 -0.81 -3.90 -0.51
CA LEU A 192 -1.04 -3.65 0.92
C LEU A 192 -2.13 -2.60 1.15
N PHE A 193 -2.09 -1.49 0.41
CA PHE A 193 -3.11 -0.45 0.50
C PHE A 193 -4.49 -0.99 0.11
N TRP A 194 -4.58 -1.82 -0.93
CA TRP A 194 -5.84 -2.47 -1.34
C TRP A 194 -6.38 -3.46 -0.32
N ALA A 195 -5.53 -4.27 0.30
CA ALA A 195 -5.95 -5.09 1.42
C ALA A 195 -6.43 -4.22 2.61
N ALA A 196 -5.72 -3.14 2.92
CA ALA A 196 -6.12 -2.21 3.98
C ALA A 196 -7.49 -1.55 3.70
N MET A 197 -7.77 -1.20 2.44
CA MET A 197 -9.06 -0.66 2.01
C MET A 197 -10.20 -1.65 2.25
N LEU A 198 -10.03 -2.92 1.86
CA LEU A 198 -11.01 -3.97 2.12
C LEU A 198 -11.30 -4.08 3.62
N ILE A 199 -10.26 -4.23 4.44
CA ILE A 199 -10.39 -4.35 5.89
C ILE A 199 -11.07 -3.12 6.51
N THR A 200 -10.80 -1.92 5.97
CA THR A 200 -11.40 -0.68 6.45
C THR A 200 -12.90 -0.61 6.16
N LEU A 201 -13.34 -1.09 4.99
CA LEU A 201 -14.72 -1.02 4.53
C LEU A 201 -15.65 -2.04 5.20
N LEU A 202 -15.11 -3.14 5.72
CA LEU A 202 -15.88 -4.15 6.44
C LEU A 202 -16.35 -3.62 7.79
N LYS A 203 -17.66 -3.71 8.05
CA LYS A 203 -18.29 -3.12 9.25
C LYS A 203 -17.95 -3.89 10.52
N TYR A 204 -17.98 -5.22 10.47
CA TYR A 204 -17.89 -6.05 11.66
C TYR A 204 -16.49 -6.62 11.87
N ARG A 205 -16.00 -6.65 13.12
CA ARG A 205 -14.68 -7.22 13.48
C ARG A 205 -14.50 -8.65 12.98
N ARG A 206 -15.55 -9.49 13.09
CA ARG A 206 -15.52 -10.87 12.58
C ARG A 206 -15.27 -10.93 11.07
N GLN A 207 -15.91 -10.06 10.29
CA GLN A 207 -15.69 -9.99 8.84
C GLN A 207 -14.27 -9.59 8.50
N LYS A 208 -13.71 -8.61 9.23
CA LYS A 208 -12.31 -8.18 9.06
C LYS A 208 -11.33 -9.33 9.29
N ILE A 209 -11.52 -10.11 10.37
CA ILE A 209 -10.66 -11.27 10.68
C ILE A 209 -10.80 -12.35 9.60
N ILE A 210 -12.03 -12.68 9.16
CA ILE A 210 -12.26 -13.65 8.08
C ILE A 210 -11.58 -13.19 6.78
N ALA A 211 -11.65 -11.91 6.45
CA ALA A 211 -11.00 -11.36 5.26
C ALA A 211 -9.47 -11.47 5.35
N ILE A 212 -8.86 -11.16 6.50
CA ILE A 212 -7.41 -11.36 6.73
C ILE A 212 -7.04 -12.83 6.57
N ALA A 213 -7.77 -13.75 7.22
CA ALA A 213 -7.51 -15.18 7.13
C ALA A 213 -7.59 -15.66 5.68
N THR A 214 -8.64 -15.24 4.96
CA THR A 214 -8.83 -15.58 3.54
C THR A 214 -7.67 -15.06 2.69
N LEU A 215 -7.29 -13.79 2.84
CA LEU A 215 -6.16 -13.16 2.14
C LEU A 215 -4.86 -13.94 2.34
N ILE A 216 -4.54 -14.27 3.60
CA ILE A 216 -3.30 -14.96 3.95
C ILE A 216 -3.31 -16.40 3.47
N SER A 217 -4.39 -17.15 3.70
CA SER A 217 -4.51 -18.53 3.21
C SER A 217 -4.38 -18.59 1.69
N SER A 218 -5.01 -17.65 0.99
CA SER A 218 -4.87 -17.49 -0.46
C SER A 218 -3.43 -17.24 -0.88
N ASN A 219 -2.75 -16.31 -0.21
CA ASN A 219 -1.36 -15.99 -0.50
C ASN A 219 -0.44 -17.19 -0.24
N LEU A 220 -0.64 -17.91 0.87
CA LEU A 220 0.11 -19.13 1.20
C LEU A 220 -0.11 -20.24 0.15
N LEU A 221 -1.34 -20.44 -0.32
CA LEU A 221 -1.66 -21.41 -1.37
C LEU A 221 -0.99 -21.05 -2.71
N LEU A 222 -1.07 -19.78 -3.12
CA LEU A 222 -0.40 -19.29 -4.32
C LEU A 222 1.12 -19.40 -4.21
N GLY A 223 1.68 -19.04 -3.05
CA GLY A 223 3.11 -19.18 -2.76
C GLY A 223 3.55 -20.64 -2.86
N TRP A 224 2.83 -21.55 -2.19
CA TRP A 224 3.09 -22.99 -2.29
C TRP A 224 3.03 -23.46 -3.74
N TYR A 225 2.02 -23.08 -4.50
CA TYR A 225 1.90 -23.44 -5.91
C TYR A 225 3.08 -22.94 -6.77
N SER A 226 3.49 -21.67 -6.61
CA SER A 226 4.65 -21.14 -7.34
C SER A 226 5.94 -21.86 -6.98
N TYR A 227 6.22 -22.09 -5.70
CA TYR A 227 7.43 -22.76 -5.25
C TYR A 227 7.49 -24.24 -5.64
N SER A 228 6.34 -24.92 -5.66
CA SER A 228 6.29 -26.37 -5.89
C SER A 228 6.16 -26.78 -7.35
N PHE A 229 5.52 -25.97 -8.20
CA PHE A 229 5.12 -26.44 -9.53
C PHE A 229 5.61 -25.59 -10.71
N ALA A 230 5.82 -24.28 -10.54
CA ALA A 230 5.89 -23.40 -11.71
C ALA A 230 7.05 -22.38 -11.74
N ASN A 231 7.80 -22.20 -10.65
CA ASN A 231 8.88 -21.19 -10.56
C ASN A 231 8.45 -19.81 -11.09
N ILE A 232 7.19 -19.44 -10.89
CA ILE A 232 6.60 -18.19 -11.37
C ILE A 232 7.09 -17.04 -10.48
N SER A 233 7.63 -15.99 -11.09
CA SER A 233 8.22 -14.84 -10.40
C SER A 233 7.19 -13.89 -9.77
N GLY A 234 5.92 -13.91 -10.21
CA GLY A 234 4.81 -13.16 -9.59
C GLY A 234 3.42 -13.58 -10.12
N PHE A 235 2.38 -13.44 -9.30
CA PHE A 235 0.98 -13.65 -9.68
C PHE A 235 0.26 -12.30 -9.83
N PRO A 236 -0.78 -12.17 -10.69
CA PRO A 236 -1.60 -10.97 -10.71
C PRO A 236 -2.51 -10.99 -9.48
N LEU A 237 -2.88 -9.81 -8.97
CA LEU A 237 -3.81 -9.74 -7.85
C LEU A 237 -5.19 -10.18 -8.38
N LEU A 238 -5.70 -11.32 -7.92
CA LEU A 238 -7.01 -11.85 -8.34
C LEU A 238 -8.11 -11.08 -7.58
N VAL A 239 -8.26 -9.80 -7.91
CA VAL A 239 -9.15 -8.84 -7.24
C VAL A 239 -10.64 -9.16 -7.49
N LEU A 240 -10.98 -10.01 -8.46
CA LEU A 240 -12.32 -9.97 -9.03
C LEU A 240 -13.44 -10.42 -8.09
N TRP A 241 -13.30 -11.44 -7.24
CA TRP A 241 -14.47 -11.97 -6.51
C TRP A 241 -14.22 -12.45 -5.07
N VAL A 242 -12.97 -12.50 -4.63
CA VAL A 242 -12.51 -12.88 -3.29
C VAL A 242 -11.16 -12.19 -3.14
N PRO A 243 -10.72 -11.77 -1.95
CA PRO A 243 -9.38 -11.21 -1.81
C PRO A 243 -8.38 -12.36 -1.88
N LEU A 244 -8.07 -12.83 -3.10
CA LEU A 244 -7.15 -13.93 -3.36
C LEU A 244 -5.82 -13.32 -3.82
N GLY A 245 -4.91 -13.22 -2.85
CA GLY A 245 -3.49 -13.02 -3.11
C GLY A 245 -3.03 -11.58 -2.91
N LEU A 246 -1.89 -11.46 -2.25
CA LEU A 246 -1.00 -10.32 -2.34
C LEU A 246 0.14 -10.76 -3.23
N ILE A 247 0.56 -9.94 -4.18
CA ILE A 247 1.61 -10.34 -5.12
C ILE A 247 2.92 -10.42 -4.35
N VAL A 248 3.33 -11.64 -3.99
CA VAL A 248 4.69 -11.86 -3.47
C VAL A 248 5.59 -12.22 -4.64
N ILE A 249 6.44 -11.27 -5.02
CA ILE A 249 7.40 -11.44 -6.10
C ILE A 249 8.66 -12.10 -5.53
N LYS A 250 9.12 -13.19 -6.14
CA LYS A 250 10.47 -13.71 -5.90
C LYS A 250 11.43 -12.92 -6.77
N THR A 251 12.32 -12.13 -6.16
CA THR A 251 13.38 -11.45 -6.90
C THR A 251 14.35 -12.51 -7.44
N GLN A 252 14.25 -12.85 -8.72
CA GLN A 252 15.28 -13.68 -9.35
C GLN A 252 16.60 -12.88 -9.37
N SER A 253 17.60 -13.31 -8.60
CA SER A 253 18.97 -12.97 -8.94
C SER A 253 19.30 -13.71 -10.23
N LYS A 254 19.45 -13.00 -11.35
CA LYS A 254 20.12 -13.60 -12.50
C LYS A 254 21.56 -13.89 -12.05
N SER A 255 21.91 -15.16 -11.95
CA SER A 255 23.28 -15.65 -12.00
C SER A 255 23.88 -15.32 -13.36
#